data_AF-A0A0C3Q144-F1
#
_entry.id   AF-A0A0C3Q144-F1
#
_cell.length_a   1.000
_cell.length_b   1.000
_cell.length_c   1.000
_cell.angle_alpha   90.00
_cell.angle_beta   90.00
_cell.angle_gamma   90.00
#
_symmetry.space_group_name_H-M   'P 1'
#
loop_
_entity.id
_entity.type
_entity.pdbx_description
1 polymer ?
#
loop_
_entity_poly.entity_id
_entity_poly.type
_entity_poly.pdbx_seq_one_letter_code
_entity_poly.pdbx_strand_id
1 'polypeptide(L)'
;MANERIVASGIYYYDSENITESQLAFRMAVTSFNLPYEQSDGKAIEKIWVAIEPGLWCGQDHPKAMHCIPNDYQHQVSPFALVDPTKSGHGKIMSW
;
A
#
# COMPACT_ATOMS: atom_id res chain seq x y z
N MET A 1 -15.16 8.09 17.58
CA MET A 1 -15.33 6.81 18.33
C MET A 1 -14.09 6.57 19.19
N ALA A 2 -14.12 5.74 20.23
CA ALA A 2 -12.93 5.49 21.08
C ALA A 2 -11.83 4.67 20.38
N ASN A 3 -12.19 4.00 19.28
CA ASN A 3 -11.34 3.06 18.54
C ASN A 3 -10.61 3.73 17.34
N GLU A 4 -10.78 5.03 17.13
CA GLU A 4 -10.11 5.82 16.06
C GLU A 4 -8.73 6.37 16.49
N ARG A 5 -7.99 5.63 17.33
CA ARG A 5 -6.67 6.06 17.83
C ARG A 5 -5.50 5.34 17.17
N ILE A 6 -5.76 4.36 16.30
CA ILE A 6 -4.72 3.72 15.50
C ILE A 6 -4.39 4.66 14.35
N VAL A 7 -3.23 5.29 14.42
CA VAL A 7 -2.76 6.26 13.41
C VAL A 7 -1.95 5.60 12.30
N ALA A 8 -1.43 4.39 12.53
CA ALA A 8 -0.64 3.64 11.57
C ALA A 8 -0.60 2.14 11.91
N SER A 9 -0.33 1.32 10.90
CA SER A 9 0.05 -0.08 11.01
C SER A 9 1.52 -0.27 10.64
N GLY A 10 2.19 -1.24 11.24
CA GLY A 10 3.58 -1.58 10.92
C GLY A 10 3.68 -2.94 10.24
N ILE A 11 4.56 -3.06 9.24
CA ILE A 11 4.91 -4.34 8.61
C ILE A 11 6.43 -4.48 8.60
N TYR A 12 6.93 -5.62 9.09
CA TYR A 12 8.35 -5.94 9.10
C TYR A 12 8.61 -7.34 8.54
N TYR A 13 9.43 -7.41 7.50
CA TYR A 13 9.90 -8.66 6.90
C TYR A 13 11.23 -9.02 7.54
N TYR A 14 11.22 -10.04 8.40
CA TYR A 14 12.41 -10.44 9.16
C TYR A 14 13.16 -11.62 8.53
N ASP A 15 12.55 -12.31 7.57
CA ASP A 15 13.16 -13.43 6.86
C ASP A 15 12.46 -13.62 5.51
N SER A 16 13.24 -13.84 4.45
CA SER A 16 12.75 -14.02 3.09
C SER A 16 13.74 -14.84 2.28
N GLU A 17 13.29 -15.98 1.79
CA GLU A 17 14.13 -16.90 1.02
C GLU A 17 13.36 -17.51 -0.15
N ASN A 18 14.03 -17.63 -1.29
CA ASN A 18 13.51 -18.27 -2.51
C ASN A 18 12.16 -17.72 -3.02
N ILE A 19 11.80 -16.48 -2.67
CA ILE A 19 10.67 -15.76 -3.27
C ILE A 19 11.16 -14.64 -4.18
N THR A 20 10.45 -14.40 -5.29
CA THR A 20 10.67 -13.22 -6.11
C THR A 20 10.44 -11.98 -5.27
N GLU A 21 10.94 -10.85 -5.74
CA GLU A 21 10.73 -9.58 -5.07
C GLU A 21 9.24 -9.33 -4.81
N SER A 22 8.87 -9.31 -3.52
CA SER A 22 7.53 -8.93 -3.09
C SER A 22 7.41 -7.41 -3.16
N GLN A 23 6.22 -6.87 -3.37
CA GLN A 23 5.97 -5.44 -3.42
C GLN A 23 4.68 -5.11 -2.66
N LEU A 24 4.66 -4.01 -1.92
CA LEU A 24 3.44 -3.50 -1.30
C LEU A 24 2.79 -2.47 -2.21
N ALA A 25 1.56 -2.72 -2.62
CA ALA A 25 0.73 -1.76 -3.32
C ALA A 25 -0.11 -0.98 -2.31
N PHE A 26 -0.26 0.33 -2.50
CA PHE A 26 -1.04 1.19 -1.61
C PHE A 26 -2.19 1.87 -2.32
N ARG A 27 -3.28 2.17 -1.63
CA ARG A 27 -4.33 3.06 -2.12
C ARG A 27 -4.93 3.84 -0.97
N MET A 28 -5.42 5.03 -1.25
CA MET A 28 -6.08 5.88 -0.26
C MET A 28 -7.31 6.52 -0.89
N ALA A 29 -8.39 6.62 -0.11
CA ALA A 29 -9.56 7.38 -0.52
C ALA A 29 -9.24 8.88 -0.42
N VAL A 30 -9.40 9.60 -1.52
CA VAL A 30 -9.25 11.06 -1.53
C VAL A 30 -10.65 11.65 -1.57
N THR A 31 -10.98 12.48 -0.59
CA THR A 31 -12.19 13.31 -0.67
C THR A 31 -11.81 14.67 -1.23
N SER A 32 -12.57 15.15 -2.21
CA SER A 32 -12.37 16.48 -2.82
C SER A 32 -12.58 17.64 -1.84
N PHE A 33 -13.12 17.37 -0.65
CA PHE A 33 -13.51 18.35 0.35
C PHE A 33 -12.35 19.18 0.94
N ASN A 34 -11.11 18.68 0.88
CA ASN A 34 -9.94 19.35 1.49
C ASN A 34 -8.85 19.74 0.49
N LEU A 35 -9.10 19.60 -0.82
CA LEU A 35 -8.17 20.07 -1.83
C LEU A 35 -8.56 21.48 -2.26
N PRO A 36 -7.66 22.47 -2.18
CA PRO A 36 -7.90 23.76 -2.81
C PRO A 36 -7.82 23.56 -4.32
N TYR A 37 -8.98 23.44 -4.98
CA TYR A 37 -9.07 23.44 -6.43
C TYR A 37 -9.93 24.61 -6.89
N GLU A 38 -9.56 25.20 -8.03
CA GLU A 38 -10.39 26.24 -8.64
C GLU A 38 -11.70 25.63 -9.15
N GLN A 39 -12.79 26.40 -9.09
CA GLN A 39 -14.09 25.98 -9.58
C GLN A 39 -13.96 25.48 -11.04
N SER A 40 -14.34 24.22 -11.30
CA SER A 40 -14.21 23.50 -12.59
C SER A 40 -12.86 22.79 -12.87
N ASP A 41 -11.86 22.85 -11.98
CA ASP A 41 -10.59 22.10 -12.11
C ASP A 41 -10.61 20.72 -11.42
N GLY A 42 -11.70 19.96 -11.60
CA GLY A 42 -11.78 18.58 -11.10
C GLY A 42 -10.86 17.61 -11.84
N LYS A 43 -10.42 17.97 -13.05
CA LYS A 43 -9.60 17.13 -13.93
C LYS A 43 -8.16 16.99 -13.42
N ALA A 44 -7.61 18.02 -12.77
CA ALA A 44 -6.29 17.92 -12.15
C ALA A 44 -6.28 16.90 -11.00
N ILE A 45 -7.33 16.93 -10.16
CA ILE A 45 -7.49 15.95 -9.08
C ILE A 45 -7.63 14.55 -9.67
N GLU A 46 -8.48 14.33 -10.66
CA GLU A 46 -8.67 13.03 -11.31
C GLU A 46 -7.39 12.48 -11.98
N LYS A 47 -6.53 13.38 -12.49
CA LYS A 47 -5.29 13.04 -13.20
C LYS A 47 -4.08 12.83 -12.28
N ILE A 48 -4.04 13.51 -11.13
CA ILE A 48 -2.98 13.39 -10.10
C ILE A 48 -3.34 12.29 -9.10
N TRP A 49 -4.60 12.30 -8.67
CA TRP A 49 -5.21 11.35 -7.76
C TRP A 49 -6.25 10.57 -8.54
N VAL A 50 -5.83 9.46 -9.13
CA VAL A 50 -6.70 8.53 -9.84
C VAL A 50 -7.61 7.80 -8.83
N ALA A 51 -8.49 8.54 -8.18
CA ALA A 51 -9.27 8.10 -7.04
C ALA A 51 -10.64 8.77 -7.05
N ILE A 52 -11.37 8.57 -8.14
CA ILE A 52 -12.84 8.60 -8.10
C ILE A 52 -13.39 7.18 -8.36
N GLU A 53 -12.58 6.26 -8.92
CA GLU A 53 -12.94 4.85 -9.02
C GLU A 53 -12.34 4.01 -7.87
N PRO A 54 -13.16 3.18 -7.19
CA PRO A 54 -12.69 2.32 -6.11
C PRO A 54 -11.83 1.19 -6.69
N GLY A 55 -10.53 1.40 -6.83
CA GLY A 55 -9.69 0.33 -7.38
C GLY A 55 -8.22 0.65 -7.65
N LEU A 56 -7.81 1.91 -7.80
CA LEU A 56 -6.43 2.17 -8.19
C LEU A 56 -5.46 2.13 -7.00
N TRP A 57 -4.41 1.33 -7.14
CA TRP A 57 -3.25 1.32 -6.27
C TRP A 57 -2.27 2.44 -6.67
N CYS A 58 -2.07 3.43 -5.79
CA CYS A 58 -1.07 4.48 -5.91
C CYS A 58 0.24 4.07 -5.21
N GLY A 59 1.21 3.62 -6.01
CA GLY A 59 2.58 3.38 -5.54
C GLY A 59 2.87 1.93 -5.16
N GLN A 60 4.14 1.56 -5.34
CA GLN A 60 4.70 0.27 -4.96
C GLN A 60 5.96 0.52 -4.13
N ASP A 61 6.11 -0.20 -3.02
CA ASP A 61 7.33 -0.15 -2.20
C ASP A 61 7.90 -1.56 -1.96
N HIS A 62 9.21 -1.61 -1.75
CA HIS A 62 9.96 -2.85 -1.56
C HIS A 62 9.95 -3.26 -0.07
N PRO A 63 9.32 -4.38 0.30
CA PRO A 63 9.10 -4.82 1.67
C PRO A 63 10.37 -5.21 2.45
N LYS A 64 11.58 -5.09 1.86
CA LYS A 64 12.84 -5.47 2.54
C LYS A 64 13.22 -4.55 3.71
N ALA A 65 12.34 -3.64 4.12
CA ALA A 65 12.48 -2.73 5.26
C ALA A 65 11.22 -2.76 6.15
N MET A 66 11.33 -2.19 7.36
CA MET A 66 10.16 -1.89 8.19
C MET A 66 9.35 -0.77 7.54
N HIS A 67 8.05 -0.97 7.33
CA HIS A 67 7.15 0.04 6.80
C HIS A 67 6.15 0.44 7.87
N CYS A 68 6.00 1.75 8.09
CA CYS A 68 4.90 2.32 8.88
C CYS A 68 3.89 2.92 7.90
N ILE A 69 2.69 2.35 7.86
CA ILE A 69 1.63 2.68 6.92
C ILE A 69 0.57 3.47 7.68
N PRO A 70 0.27 4.73 7.33
CA PRO A 70 -0.80 5.47 7.98
C PRO A 70 -2.14 4.75 7.81
N ASN A 71 -3.02 4.81 8.81
CA ASN A 71 -4.27 4.06 8.83
C ASN A 71 -5.25 4.43 7.69
N ASP A 72 -5.05 5.60 7.08
CA ASP A 72 -5.85 6.08 5.94
C ASP A 72 -5.47 5.38 4.61
N TYR A 73 -4.35 4.65 4.59
CA TYR A 73 -3.91 3.85 3.45
C TYR A 73 -4.36 2.41 3.59
N GLN A 74 -4.99 1.89 2.53
CA GLN A 74 -5.14 0.46 2.33
C GLN A 74 -3.87 -0.06 1.64
N HIS A 75 -3.41 -1.23 2.02
CA HIS A 75 -2.24 -1.87 1.44
C HIS A 75 -2.58 -3.30 0.96
N GLN A 76 -1.84 -3.78 -0.04
CA GLN A 76 -1.91 -5.14 -0.55
C GLN A 76 -0.51 -5.65 -0.84
N VAL A 77 -0.23 -6.90 -0.45
CA VAL A 77 0.96 -7.61 -0.92
C VAL A 77 0.71 -8.03 -2.37
N SER A 78 1.54 -7.52 -3.28
CA SER A 78 1.50 -7.87 -4.70
C SER A 78 1.82 -9.36 -4.89
N PRO A 79 1.28 -10.00 -5.93
CA PRO A 79 1.62 -11.39 -6.25
C PRO A 79 3.13 -11.59 -6.38
N PHE A 80 3.63 -12.71 -5.84
CA PHE A 80 5.03 -13.13 -5.97
C PHE A 80 5.07 -14.64 -6.25
N ALA A 81 6.21 -15.12 -6.72
CA ALA A 81 6.46 -16.51 -7.05
C ALA A 81 7.73 -17.02 -6.36
N LEU A 82 8.04 -18.30 -6.52
CA LEU A 82 9.34 -18.83 -6.13
C LEU A 82 10.39 -18.43 -7.17
N VAL A 83 11.62 -18.11 -6.73
CA VAL A 83 12.74 -17.88 -7.66
C VAL A 83 13.17 -19.19 -8.31
N ASP A 84 13.29 -20.24 -7.49
CA ASP A 84 13.52 -21.62 -7.91
C ASP A 84 12.27 -22.45 -7.56
N PRO A 85 11.43 -22.80 -8.57
CA PRO A 85 10.22 -23.58 -8.36
C PRO A 85 10.45 -24.99 -7.81
N THR A 86 11.69 -25.49 -7.85
CA THR A 86 12.03 -26.85 -7.38
C THR A 86 12.34 -26.89 -5.87
N LYS A 87 12.49 -25.72 -5.24
CA LYS A 87 12.82 -25.57 -3.82
C LYS A 87 11.66 -24.92 -3.07
N SER A 88 11.57 -25.18 -1.77
CA SER A 88 10.68 -24.43 -0.87
C SER A 88 11.14 -22.96 -0.78
N GLY A 89 10.23 -22.06 -0.48
CA GLY A 89 10.52 -20.64 -0.22
C GLY A 89 9.52 -20.05 0.77
N HIS A 90 9.91 -18.95 1.41
CA HIS A 90 9.09 -18.27 2.42
C HIS A 90 9.35 -16.76 2.46
N GLY A 91 8.34 -16.03 2.94
CA GLY A 91 8.47 -14.66 3.41
C GLY A 91 7.80 -14.56 4.77
N LYS A 92 8.56 -14.28 5.82
CA LYS A 92 8.03 -14.19 7.19
C LYS A 92 7.87 -12.74 7.60
N ILE A 93 6.67 -12.44 8.09
CA ILE A 93 6.20 -11.08 8.35
C ILE A 93 5.74 -10.97 9.79
N MET A 94 6.03 -9.83 10.41
CA MET A 94 5.43 -9.39 11.66
C MET A 94 4.63 -8.11 11.38
N SER A 95 3.39 -8.04 11.87
CA SER A 95 2.49 -6.90 11.69
C SER A 95 1.86 -6.46 13.02
N TRP A 96 1.69 -5.15 13.19
CA TRP A 96 1.06 -4.53 14.36
C TRP A 96 0.23 -3.30 13.99
#